data_AF-A0AAV5IK39-F1
#
_entry.id   AF-A0AAV5IK39-F1
#
_cell.length_a   1.000
_cell.length_b   1.000
_cell.length_c   1.000
_cell.angle_alpha   90.00
_cell.angle_beta   90.00
_cell.angle_gamma   90.00
#
_symmetry.space_group_name_H-M   'P 1'
#
loop_
_entity.id
_entity.type
_entity.pdbx_description
1 polymer ?
#
loop_
_entity_poly.entity_id
_entity_poly.type
_entity_poly.pdbx_seq_one_letter_code
_entity_poly.pdbx_strand_id
1 'polypeptide(L)'
;MSNISPNDRFQRNITVWEKGELLGCGSFGSVYEGISGDGFFFAIKEVSLLDQESRGSESISQLEQEIGLLSGFEHENIVQYYGTEKMLTRQIPYSHLECMQALYRIGKGEPPPVPDFLSNNARDFILQCLQVNPNNRPTAAQLLHHSFVRS
;
A
#
# COMPACT_ATOMS: atom_id res chain seq x y z
N MET A 1 36.68 -5.31 23.12
CA MET A 1 36.23 -5.94 21.87
C MET A 1 34.74 -6.16 22.03
N SER A 2 33.92 -5.37 21.32
CA SER A 2 32.47 -5.41 21.44
C SER A 2 31.93 -6.71 20.85
N ASN A 3 31.31 -7.53 21.70
CA ASN A 3 30.50 -8.68 21.30
C ASN A 3 29.27 -8.15 20.55
N ILE A 4 29.35 -8.12 19.22
CA ILE A 4 28.17 -7.94 18.37
C ILE A 4 27.55 -9.32 18.24
N SER A 5 26.42 -9.52 18.91
CA SER A 5 25.56 -10.68 18.67
C SER A 5 25.14 -10.68 17.19
N PRO A 6 25.19 -11.81 16.45
CA PRO A 6 24.79 -11.86 15.04
C PRO A 6 23.29 -11.59 14.82
N ASN A 7 22.52 -11.46 15.91
CA ASN A 7 21.07 -11.59 15.93
C ASN A 7 20.30 -10.28 16.14
N ASP A 8 20.94 -9.13 15.97
CA ASP A 8 20.21 -7.87 15.82
C ASP A 8 19.59 -7.80 14.40
N ARG A 9 18.66 -8.72 14.09
CA ARG A 9 17.68 -8.52 13.03
C ARG A 9 16.71 -7.46 13.55
N PHE A 10 17.15 -6.20 13.56
CA PHE A 10 16.23 -5.09 13.72
C PHE A 10 15.09 -5.30 12.73
N GLN A 11 13.84 -5.28 13.22
CA GLN A 11 12.66 -5.17 12.37
C GLN A 11 12.89 -3.95 11.47
N ARG A 12 13.39 -4.20 10.26
CA ARG A 12 13.73 -3.14 9.31
C ARG A 12 12.41 -2.53 8.91
N ASN A 13 12.19 -1.30 9.37
CA ASN A 13 11.02 -0.54 8.99
C ASN A 13 11.28 0.07 7.61
N ILE A 14 10.84 -0.64 6.56
CA ILE A 14 10.98 -0.19 5.18
C ILE A 14 9.84 0.78 4.89
N THR A 15 10.07 2.07 5.14
CA THR A 15 9.07 3.12 4.89
C THR A 15 9.25 3.81 3.53
N VAL A 16 10.46 3.77 2.97
CA VAL A 16 10.79 4.35 1.67
C VAL A 16 11.44 3.27 0.83
N TRP A 17 10.83 2.96 -0.31
CA TRP A 17 11.30 1.93 -1.22
C TRP A 17 10.88 2.22 -2.66
N GLU A 18 11.62 1.62 -3.59
CA GLU A 18 11.37 1.68 -5.03
C GLU A 18 11.14 0.27 -5.58
N LYS A 19 10.18 0.15 -6.52
CA LYS A 19 9.87 -1.11 -7.21
C LYS A 19 10.85 -1.30 -8.38
N GLY A 20 11.57 -2.42 -8.37
CA GLY A 20 12.49 -2.84 -9.43
C GLY A 20 11.86 -3.79 -10.44
N GLU A 21 12.68 -4.69 -10.99
CA GLU A 21 12.29 -5.60 -12.06
C GLU A 21 11.33 -6.72 -11.60
N LEU A 22 10.64 -7.33 -12.57
CA LEU A 22 9.82 -8.50 -12.32
C LEU A 22 10.71 -9.73 -12.09
N LEU A 23 10.63 -10.32 -10.90
CA LEU A 23 11.34 -11.54 -10.54
C LEU A 23 10.58 -12.81 -10.97
N GLY A 24 9.24 -12.76 -10.99
CA GLY A 24 8.42 -13.88 -11.45
C GLY A 24 6.92 -13.64 -11.33
N CYS A 25 6.13 -14.47 -12.02
CA CYS A 25 4.67 -14.45 -11.95
C CYS A 25 4.12 -15.84 -11.59
N GLY A 26 3.04 -15.87 -10.81
CA GLY A 26 2.38 -17.10 -10.39
C GLY A 26 0.88 -16.92 -10.22
N SER A 27 0.20 -17.97 -9.77
CA SER A 27 -1.26 -17.95 -9.51
C SER A 27 -1.68 -16.90 -8.49
N PHE A 28 -0.77 -16.53 -7.58
CA PHE A 28 -1.02 -15.61 -6.47
C PHE A 28 -0.52 -14.19 -6.73
N GLY A 29 -0.24 -13.84 -8.00
CA GLY A 29 0.22 -12.52 -8.41
C GLY A 29 1.66 -12.49 -8.93
N SER A 30 2.24 -11.30 -8.90
CA SER A 30 3.56 -11.01 -9.47
C SER A 30 4.54 -10.64 -8.36
N VAL A 31 5.76 -11.16 -8.44
CA VAL A 31 6.85 -10.85 -7.51
C VAL A 31 7.85 -9.94 -8.20
N TYR A 32 8.15 -8.82 -7.57
CA TYR A 32 9.09 -7.81 -8.04
C TYR A 32 10.24 -7.66 -7.05
N GLU A 33 11.36 -7.15 -7.54
CA GLU A 33 12.42 -6.63 -6.68
C GLU A 33 11.96 -5.33 -6.03
N GLY A 34 12.35 -5.11 -4.79
CA GLY A 34 12.20 -3.86 -4.06
C GLY A 34 13.55 -3.40 -3.52
N ILE A 35 13.81 -2.10 -3.55
CA ILE A 35 15.03 -1.50 -3.04
C ILE A 35 14.64 -0.42 -2.03
N SER A 36 15.07 -0.56 -0.78
CA SER A 36 14.85 0.48 0.24
C SER A 36 15.82 1.66 0.07
N GLY A 37 15.52 2.78 0.72
CA GLY A 37 16.36 4.00 0.63
C GLY A 37 17.82 3.83 1.10
N ASP A 38 18.13 2.80 1.89
CA ASP A 38 19.49 2.41 2.31
C ASP A 38 20.13 1.37 1.38
N GLY A 39 19.49 1.01 0.28
CA GLY A 39 19.98 0.06 -0.72
C GLY A 39 19.76 -1.42 -0.36
N PHE A 40 18.94 -1.72 0.65
CA PHE A 40 18.59 -3.10 0.98
C PHE A 40 17.56 -3.65 -0.01
N PHE A 41 17.89 -4.81 -0.60
CA PHE A 41 17.03 -5.51 -1.55
C PHE A 41 16.02 -6.42 -0.85
N PHE A 42 14.80 -6.43 -1.33
CA PHE A 42 13.72 -7.29 -0.84
C PHE A 42 12.78 -7.70 -1.99
N ALA A 43 11.83 -8.60 -1.70
CA ALA A 43 10.84 -9.05 -2.66
C ALA A 43 9.46 -8.43 -2.37
N ILE A 44 8.78 -7.95 -3.40
CA ILE A 44 7.45 -7.37 -3.34
C ILE A 44 6.47 -8.31 -4.04
N LYS A 45 5.54 -8.92 -3.31
CA LYS A 45 4.44 -9.71 -3.87
C LYS A 45 3.24 -8.78 -4.13
N GLU A 46 2.97 -8.49 -5.39
CA GLU A 46 1.83 -7.66 -5.83
C GLU A 46 0.66 -8.55 -6.27
N VAL A 47 -0.51 -8.29 -5.70
CA VAL A 47 -1.76 -8.98 -6.05
C VAL A 47 -2.82 -7.98 -6.50
N SER A 48 -3.48 -8.26 -7.62
CA SER A 48 -4.61 -7.46 -8.12
C SER A 48 -5.87 -7.79 -7.34
N LEU A 49 -6.45 -6.80 -6.65
CA LEU A 49 -7.72 -6.95 -5.91
C LEU A 49 -8.95 -6.45 -6.70
N LEU A 50 -8.75 -5.90 -7.90
CA LEU A 50 -9.81 -5.26 -8.70
C LEU A 50 -10.66 -6.27 -9.49
N ASP A 51 -10.29 -7.55 -9.48
CA ASP A 51 -10.98 -8.58 -10.25
C ASP A 51 -11.93 -9.40 -9.37
N GLN A 52 -13.22 -9.10 -9.54
CA GLN A 52 -14.38 -10.00 -9.36
C GLN A 52 -15.03 -10.08 -7.98
N GLU A 53 -16.25 -9.56 -7.91
CA GLU A 53 -17.27 -9.76 -6.85
C GLU A 53 -17.56 -11.23 -6.50
N SER A 54 -16.98 -12.21 -7.21
CA SER A 54 -17.15 -13.64 -6.97
C SER A 54 -15.87 -14.45 -6.68
N ARG A 55 -14.66 -13.93 -6.98
CA ARG A 55 -13.36 -14.59 -6.66
C ARG A 55 -12.41 -13.75 -5.78
N GLY A 56 -12.72 -12.47 -5.58
CA GLY A 56 -11.90 -11.57 -4.78
C GLY A 56 -11.87 -11.95 -3.29
N SER A 57 -12.98 -12.46 -2.75
CA SER A 57 -13.06 -12.87 -1.33
C SER A 57 -12.14 -14.03 -0.97
N GLU A 58 -12.00 -15.03 -1.83
CA GLU A 58 -11.08 -16.16 -1.63
C GLU A 58 -9.61 -15.71 -1.74
N SER A 59 -9.30 -14.87 -2.73
CA SER A 59 -7.95 -14.32 -2.93
C SER A 59 -7.51 -13.45 -1.74
N ILE A 60 -8.42 -12.63 -1.20
CA ILE A 60 -8.18 -11.80 -0.01
C ILE A 60 -7.97 -12.69 1.22
N SER A 61 -8.80 -13.71 1.41
CA SER A 61 -8.68 -14.61 2.58
C SER A 61 -7.33 -15.35 2.59
N GLN A 62 -6.87 -15.81 1.43
CA GLN A 62 -5.56 -16.46 1.31
C GLN A 62 -4.40 -15.49 1.58
N LEU A 63 -4.50 -14.26 1.09
CA LEU A 63 -3.54 -13.19 1.38
C LEU A 63 -3.48 -12.86 2.87
N GLU A 64 -4.63 -12.72 3.52
CA GLU A 64 -4.71 -12.43 4.95
C GLU A 64 -4.13 -13.58 5.79
N GLN A 65 -4.38 -14.83 5.40
CA GLN A 65 -3.79 -15.99 6.06
C GLN A 65 -2.26 -16.02 5.89
N GLU A 66 -1.75 -15.77 4.69
CA GLU A 66 -0.31 -15.73 4.41
C GLU A 66 0.38 -14.61 5.21
N ILE A 67 -0.20 -13.40 5.22
CA ILE A 67 0.30 -12.27 6.02
C ILE A 67 0.27 -12.62 7.51
N GLY A 68 -0.84 -13.17 8.01
CA GLY A 68 -0.98 -13.54 9.42
C GLY A 68 0.06 -14.56 9.86
N LEU A 69 0.37 -15.53 9.01
CA LEU A 69 1.44 -16.51 9.27
C LEU A 69 2.82 -15.85 9.23
N LEU A 70 3.18 -15.20 8.12
CA LEU A 70 4.54 -14.70 7.91
C LEU A 70 4.91 -13.52 8.83
N SER A 71 3.94 -12.68 9.20
CA SER A 71 4.16 -11.55 10.12
C SER A 71 4.51 -11.98 11.55
N GLY A 72 4.15 -13.20 11.94
CA GLY A 72 4.43 -13.75 13.27
C GLY A 72 5.73 -14.55 13.37
N PHE A 73 6.40 -14.84 12.24
CA PHE A 73 7.63 -15.63 12.23
C PHE A 73 8.87 -14.74 12.21
N GLU A 74 9.78 -15.00 13.15
CA GLU A 74 11.13 -14.45 13.16
C GLU A 74 12.13 -15.59 13.35
N HIS A 75 12.71 -16.06 12.25
CA HIS A 75 13.60 -17.22 12.27
C HIS A 75 14.64 -17.14 11.14
N GLU A 76 15.83 -17.69 11.36
CA GLU A 76 16.95 -17.65 10.42
C GLU A 76 16.59 -18.31 9.07
N ASN A 77 15.91 -19.44 9.13
CA ASN A 77 15.52 -20.26 7.97
C ASN A 77 14.14 -19.92 7.38
N ILE A 78 13.48 -18.86 7.85
CA ILE A 78 12.17 -18.43 7.36
C ILE A 78 12.33 -17.04 6.72
N VAL A 79 11.64 -16.82 5.61
CA VAL A 79 11.61 -15.52 4.92
C VAL A 79 11.03 -14.46 5.87
N GLN A 80 11.78 -13.38 6.06
CA GLN A 80 11.34 -12.29 6.92
C GLN A 80 10.25 -11.47 6.22
N TYR A 81 9.11 -11.32 6.90
CA TYR A 81 8.08 -10.36 6.50
C TYR A 81 8.43 -8.96 7.01
N TYR A 82 8.34 -7.97 6.12
CA TYR A 82 8.64 -6.57 6.44
C TYR A 82 7.39 -5.67 6.47
N GLY A 83 6.31 -6.03 5.76
CA GLY A 83 5.09 -5.24 5.75
C GLY A 83 4.15 -5.54 4.58
N THR A 84 3.05 -4.79 4.53
CA THR A 84 2.08 -4.81 3.43
C THR A 84 1.54 -3.41 3.20
N GLU A 85 1.38 -3.06 1.93
CA GLU A 85 0.81 -1.80 1.50
C GLU A 85 -0.38 -2.06 0.58
N LYS A 86 -1.51 -1.38 0.82
CA LYS A 86 -2.70 -1.46 -0.03
C LYS A 86 -2.76 -0.23 -0.91
N MET A 87 -2.70 -0.42 -2.23
CA MET A 87 -2.75 0.67 -3.20
C MET A 87 -4.03 0.59 -4.04
N LEU A 88 -4.75 1.71 -4.15
CA LEU A 88 -5.93 1.83 -5.02
C LEU A 88 -5.57 1.91 -6.51
N THR A 89 -4.47 2.61 -6.83
CA THR A 89 -4.04 2.93 -8.21
C THR A 89 -2.64 2.47 -8.55
N ARG A 90 -1.95 1.81 -7.62
CA ARG A 90 -0.52 1.46 -7.69
C ARG A 90 0.42 2.65 -7.93
N GLN A 91 -0.06 3.87 -7.70
CA GLN A 91 0.68 5.10 -7.95
C GLN A 91 0.35 6.11 -6.86
N ILE A 92 1.37 6.84 -6.39
CA ILE A 92 1.16 7.97 -5.48
C ILE A 92 0.35 9.08 -6.19
N PRO A 93 -0.39 9.92 -5.45
CA PRO A 93 -1.02 11.11 -6.00
C PRO A 93 -0.04 11.93 -6.85
N TYR A 94 -0.46 12.29 -8.07
CA TYR A 94 0.36 13.05 -9.03
C TYR A 94 1.67 12.39 -9.46
N SER A 95 1.79 11.06 -9.37
CA SER A 95 2.92 10.25 -9.87
C SER A 95 3.42 10.61 -11.28
N HIS A 96 2.54 11.10 -12.15
CA HIS A 96 2.82 11.47 -13.53
C HIS A 96 3.31 12.91 -13.72
N LEU A 97 3.41 13.70 -12.65
CA LEU A 97 3.82 15.09 -12.67
C LEU A 97 5.23 15.28 -12.09
N GLU A 98 5.96 16.27 -12.58
CA GLU A 98 7.16 16.75 -11.90
C GLU A 98 6.82 17.34 -10.54
N CYS A 99 7.76 17.26 -9.59
CA CYS A 99 7.56 17.67 -8.19
C CYS A 99 7.00 19.10 -8.05
N MET A 100 7.52 20.07 -8.82
CA MET A 100 7.03 21.46 -8.77
C MET A 100 5.59 21.60 -9.32
N GLN A 101 5.20 20.79 -10.30
CA GLN A 101 3.85 20.79 -10.84
C GLN A 101 2.86 20.17 -9.84
N ALA A 102 3.26 19.09 -9.18
CA ALA A 102 2.47 18.48 -8.10
C ALA A 102 2.26 19.46 -6.94
N LEU A 103 3.33 20.11 -6.47
CA LEU A 103 3.26 21.13 -5.40
C LEU A 103 2.35 22.30 -5.77
N TYR A 104 2.43 22.77 -7.01
CA TYR A 104 1.56 23.84 -7.49
C TYR A 104 0.07 23.46 -7.44
N ARG A 105 -0.28 22.25 -7.89
CA ARG A 105 -1.67 21.75 -7.83
C ARG A 105 -2.16 21.55 -6.40
N ILE A 106 -1.32 20.99 -5.54
CA ILE A 106 -1.60 20.84 -4.11
C ILE A 106 -1.85 22.22 -3.48
N GLY A 107 -1.00 23.21 -3.78
CA GLY A 107 -1.15 24.58 -3.29
C GLY A 107 -2.44 25.27 -3.76
N LYS A 108 -2.97 24.89 -4.94
CA LYS A 108 -4.29 25.32 -5.42
C LYS A 108 -5.46 24.55 -4.81
N GLY A 109 -5.20 23.43 -4.16
CA GLY A 109 -6.25 22.53 -3.70
C GLY A 109 -6.93 21.73 -4.81
N GLU A 110 -6.26 21.52 -5.94
CA GLU A 110 -6.78 20.61 -6.98
C GLU A 110 -6.52 19.17 -6.54
N PRO A 111 -7.55 18.32 -6.26
CA PRO A 111 -7.32 16.95 -5.79
C PRO A 111 -6.70 16.06 -6.88
N PRO A 112 -5.99 14.97 -6.52
CA PRO A 112 -5.50 14.00 -7.50
C PRO A 112 -6.66 13.33 -8.25
N PRO A 113 -6.42 12.83 -9.47
CA PRO A 113 -7.44 12.11 -10.22
C PRO A 113 -7.90 10.86 -9.46
N VAL A 114 -9.21 10.75 -9.23
CA VAL A 114 -9.82 9.57 -8.64
C VAL A 114 -10.27 8.62 -9.76
N PRO A 115 -9.89 7.34 -9.74
CA PRO A 115 -10.16 6.45 -10.87
C PRO A 115 -11.64 6.19 -11.12
N ASP A 116 -11.98 6.07 -12.40
CA ASP A 116 -13.38 5.94 -12.80
C ASP A 116 -14.00 4.55 -12.55
N PHE A 117 -13.16 3.54 -12.36
CA PHE A 117 -13.59 2.18 -12.03
C PHE A 117 -14.07 2.03 -10.57
N LEU A 118 -13.91 3.06 -9.73
CA LEU A 118 -14.39 3.03 -8.36
C LEU A 118 -15.89 3.28 -8.29
N SER A 119 -16.56 2.59 -7.35
CA SER A 119 -17.98 2.83 -7.06
C SER A 119 -18.21 4.28 -6.64
N ASN A 120 -19.43 4.79 -6.86
CA ASN A 120 -19.78 6.16 -6.46
C ASN A 120 -19.54 6.38 -4.96
N ASN A 121 -19.81 5.39 -4.12
CA ASN A 121 -19.53 5.45 -2.68
C ASN A 121 -18.02 5.52 -2.39
N ALA A 122 -17.20 4.73 -3.07
CA ALA A 122 -15.74 4.77 -2.90
C ALA A 122 -15.16 6.12 -3.36
N ARG A 123 -15.63 6.63 -4.50
CA ARG A 123 -15.23 7.93 -5.04
C ARG A 123 -15.60 9.07 -4.09
N ASP A 124 -16.83 9.07 -3.60
CA ASP A 124 -17.31 10.08 -2.64
C ASP A 124 -16.50 10.05 -1.34
N PHE A 125 -16.25 8.87 -0.79
CA PHE A 125 -15.41 8.69 0.39
C PHE A 125 -14.01 9.30 0.21
N ILE A 126 -13.36 9.03 -0.93
CA ILE A 126 -12.04 9.60 -1.26
C ILE A 126 -12.11 11.12 -1.37
N LEU A 127 -13.12 11.67 -2.02
CA LEU A 127 -13.30 13.13 -2.18
C LEU A 127 -13.58 13.84 -0.84
N GLN A 128 -14.25 13.18 0.10
CA GLN A 128 -14.40 13.70 1.47
C GLN A 128 -13.06 13.73 2.22
N CYS A 129 -12.18 12.75 2.01
CA CYS A 129 -10.84 12.76 2.61
C CYS A 129 -9.94 13.86 2.00
N LEU A 130 -10.08 14.15 0.71
CA LEU A 130 -9.26 15.10 -0.05
C LEU A 130 -9.72 16.56 0.07
N GLN A 131 -10.57 16.88 1.05
CA GLN A 131 -11.01 18.26 1.27
C GLN A 131 -9.82 19.19 1.58
N VAL A 132 -9.73 20.24 0.76
CA VAL A 132 -8.67 21.27 0.82
C VAL A 132 -8.76 22.07 2.11
N ASN A 133 -9.97 22.50 2.46
CA ASN A 133 -10.22 23.18 3.73
C ASN A 133 -10.27 22.12 4.86
N PRO A 134 -9.35 22.18 5.84
CA PRO A 134 -9.32 21.21 6.93
C PRO A 134 -10.62 21.18 7.74
N ASN A 135 -11.36 22.29 7.81
CA ASN A 135 -12.64 22.37 8.54
C ASN A 135 -13.77 21.63 7.83
N ASN A 136 -13.67 21.42 6.52
CA ASN A 136 -14.63 20.64 5.75
C ASN A 136 -14.27 19.16 5.74
N ARG A 137 -13.06 18.79 6.19
CA ARG A 137 -12.62 17.41 6.24
C ARG A 137 -13.35 16.71 7.39
N PRO A 138 -14.14 15.65 7.13
CA PRO A 138 -14.75 14.89 8.19
C PRO A 138 -13.69 14.21 9.05
N THR A 139 -14.01 14.06 10.33
CA THR A 139 -13.19 13.27 11.26
C THR A 139 -13.22 11.79 10.87
N ALA A 140 -12.19 11.05 11.28
CA ALA A 140 -12.17 9.59 11.10
C ALA A 140 -13.43 8.91 11.67
N ALA A 141 -13.92 9.38 12.83
CA ALA A 141 -15.15 8.86 13.44
C ALA A 141 -16.39 9.09 12.56
N GLN A 142 -16.48 10.22 11.86
CA GLN A 142 -17.56 10.48 10.90
C GLN A 142 -17.42 9.62 9.65
N LEU A 143 -16.19 9.46 9.13
CA LEU A 143 -15.90 8.64 7.96
C LEU A 143 -16.22 7.15 8.16
N LEU A 144 -16.09 6.61 9.38
CA LEU A 144 -16.48 5.24 9.70
C LEU A 144 -17.97 4.96 9.47
N HIS A 145 -18.82 5.99 9.48
CA HIS A 145 -20.25 5.86 9.22
C HIS A 145 -20.61 5.95 7.73
N HIS A 146 -19.62 6.21 6.85
CA HIS A 146 -19.84 6.36 5.42
C HIS A 146 -20.30 5.06 4.75
N SER A 147 -21.15 5.17 3.72
CA SER A 147 -21.70 4.03 2.97
C SER A 147 -20.65 3.11 2.37
N PHE A 148 -19.46 3.62 2.05
CA PHE A 148 -18.32 2.83 1.56
C PHE A 148 -17.69 1.93 2.64
N VAL A 149 -17.68 2.36 3.91
CA VAL A 149 -17.10 1.59 5.01
C VAL A 149 -18.12 0.60 5.59
N ARG A 150 -19.41 0.92 5.45
CA ARG A 150 -20.54 0.11 5.94
C ARG A 150 -21.08 -0.90 4.93
N SER A 151 -20.58 -0.88 3.69
CA SER A 151 -20.99 -1.80 2.60
C SER A 151 -20.33 -3.17 2.72
#